data_AF-K1S4S7-F1
#
_entry.id   AF-K1S4S7-F1
#
_cell.length_a   1.000
_cell.length_b   1.000
_cell.length_c   1.000
_cell.angle_alpha   90.00
_cell.angle_beta   90.00
_cell.angle_gamma   90.00
#
_symmetry.space_group_name_H-M   'P 1'
#
loop_
_entity.id
_entity.type
_entity.pdbx_description
1 polymer ?
#
loop_
_entity_poly.entity_id
_entity_poly.type
_entity_poly.pdbx_seq_one_letter_code
_entity_poly.pdbx_strand_id
1 'polypeptide(L)'
;MSGITSAIITSTLVFMAVFIPVAMMGGTSGVFYTQFGITMAVAVGISALNALTLSPALCALLLKPYLDENGEMKDNFAARFRKAFNTIFSTLVNKYKHGVMLFIKHKWLMWSTFAIAIAALVLLMNSTKTGLVPDEDQGTIMVNVTTPPGTSLEETNKVLETVASRIADIP
;
A
#
# COMPACT_ATOMS: atom_id res chain seq x y z
N MET A 1 -11.85 -14.31 -23.55
CA MET A 1 -12.14 -13.16 -22.67
C MET A 1 -12.84 -13.55 -21.36
N SER A 2 -13.68 -14.59 -21.35
CA SER A 2 -14.49 -14.98 -20.17
C SER A 2 -13.68 -15.23 -18.87
N GLY A 3 -12.51 -15.86 -18.94
CA GLY A 3 -11.75 -16.21 -17.73
C GLY A 3 -11.11 -15.02 -16.99
N ILE A 4 -10.69 -13.98 -17.71
CA ILE A 4 -10.05 -12.80 -17.09
C ILE A 4 -11.11 -11.82 -16.60
N THR A 5 -12.20 -11.64 -17.34
CA THR A 5 -13.34 -10.81 -16.90
C THR A 5 -13.92 -11.31 -15.58
N SER A 6 -14.12 -12.62 -15.43
CA SER A 6 -14.60 -13.20 -14.17
C SER A 6 -13.60 -12.99 -13.03
N ALA A 7 -12.29 -13.10 -13.29
CA ALA A 7 -11.26 -12.87 -12.29
C ALA A 7 -11.23 -11.40 -11.81
N ILE A 8 -11.38 -10.44 -12.74
CA ILE A 8 -11.45 -9.01 -12.41
C ILE A 8 -12.68 -8.70 -11.56
N ILE A 9 -13.87 -9.17 -11.97
CA ILE A 9 -15.10 -8.93 -11.19
C ILE A 9 -14.98 -9.55 -9.80
N THR A 10 -14.41 -10.76 -9.70
CA THR A 10 -14.22 -11.44 -8.42
C THR A 10 -13.26 -10.68 -7.52
N SER A 11 -12.10 -10.24 -8.02
CA SER A 11 -11.14 -9.49 -7.20
C SER A 11 -11.69 -8.14 -6.76
N THR A 12 -12.42 -7.43 -7.63
CA THR A 12 -13.13 -6.20 -7.28
C THR A 12 -14.15 -6.42 -6.16
N LEU A 13 -14.97 -7.47 -6.25
CA LEU A 13 -15.94 -7.80 -5.20
C LEU A 13 -15.27 -8.19 -3.88
N VAL A 14 -14.17 -8.93 -3.92
CA VAL A 14 -13.38 -9.26 -2.71
C VAL A 14 -12.85 -7.99 -2.06
N PHE A 15 -12.31 -7.05 -2.84
CA PHE A 15 -11.88 -5.76 -2.29
C PHE A 15 -13.04 -4.96 -1.71
N MET A 16 -14.19 -4.91 -2.38
CA MET A 16 -15.39 -4.27 -1.83
C MET A 16 -15.82 -4.91 -0.50
N ALA A 17 -15.79 -6.24 -0.40
CA ALA A 17 -16.12 -6.96 0.82
C ALA A 17 -15.17 -6.65 1.99
N VAL A 18 -13.92 -6.25 1.71
CA VAL A 18 -12.97 -5.82 2.74
C VAL A 18 -13.15 -4.34 3.09
N PHE A 19 -13.35 -3.46 2.11
CA PHE A 19 -13.39 -2.00 2.35
C PHE A 19 -14.74 -1.48 2.86
N ILE A 20 -15.85 -2.09 2.48
CA ILE A 20 -17.19 -1.66 2.95
C ILE A 20 -17.31 -1.77 4.48
N PRO A 21 -16.93 -2.90 5.12
CA PRO A 21 -16.98 -2.99 6.59
C PRO A 21 -16.05 -2.00 7.28
N VAL A 22 -14.86 -1.76 6.74
CA VAL A 22 -13.91 -0.76 7.26
C VAL A 22 -14.53 0.63 7.25
N ALA A 23 -15.33 0.95 6.22
CA ALA A 23 -16.01 2.23 6.13
C ALA A 23 -17.11 2.42 7.20
N MET A 24 -17.64 1.33 7.74
CA MET A 24 -18.70 1.32 8.76
C MET A 24 -18.16 1.27 10.19
N MET A 25 -16.84 1.37 10.39
CA MET A 25 -16.25 1.43 11.74
C MET A 25 -16.68 2.70 12.48
N GLY A 26 -17.10 2.55 13.74
CA GLY A 26 -17.48 3.66 14.61
C GLY A 26 -16.32 4.28 15.39
N GLY A 27 -16.59 5.36 16.12
CA GLY A 27 -15.62 6.08 16.95
C GLY A 27 -14.77 7.11 16.19
N THR A 28 -13.90 7.83 16.90
CA THR A 28 -13.03 8.87 16.33
C THR A 28 -12.05 8.30 15.30
N SER A 29 -11.46 7.15 15.58
CA SER A 29 -10.62 6.41 14.62
C SER A 29 -11.43 5.91 13.42
N GLY A 30 -12.72 5.57 13.63
CA GLY A 30 -13.63 5.14 12.58
C GLY A 30 -13.79 6.17 11.47
N VAL A 31 -13.87 7.46 11.82
CA VAL A 31 -14.01 8.54 10.83
C VAL A 31 -12.84 8.57 9.83
N PHE A 32 -11.61 8.38 10.29
CA PHE A 32 -10.44 8.28 9.40
C PHE A 32 -10.52 7.05 8.49
N TYR A 33 -10.93 5.91 9.04
CA TYR A 33 -11.12 4.69 8.26
C TYR A 33 -12.31 4.75 7.30
N THR A 34 -13.36 5.50 7.62
CA THR A 34 -14.50 5.76 6.73
C THR A 34 -14.08 6.51 5.48
N GLN A 35 -13.30 7.58 5.64
CA GLN A 35 -12.78 8.35 4.49
C GLN A 35 -11.89 7.48 3.60
N PHE A 36 -10.98 6.71 4.20
CA PHE A 36 -10.12 5.79 3.46
C PHE A 36 -10.93 4.69 2.75
N GLY A 37 -11.82 4.02 3.47
CA GLY A 37 -12.60 2.89 2.98
C GLY A 37 -13.52 3.28 1.81
N ILE A 38 -14.24 4.39 1.93
CA ILE A 38 -15.11 4.89 0.84
C ILE A 38 -14.29 5.26 -0.39
N THR A 39 -13.18 5.97 -0.20
CA THR A 39 -12.31 6.39 -1.31
C THR A 39 -11.75 5.18 -2.06
N MET A 40 -11.26 4.18 -1.33
CA MET A 40 -10.74 2.94 -1.91
C MET A 40 -11.84 2.14 -2.62
N ALA A 41 -13.02 2.02 -2.03
CA ALA A 41 -14.14 1.31 -2.64
C ALA A 41 -14.58 1.94 -3.97
N VAL A 42 -14.70 3.29 -4.02
CA VAL A 42 -15.03 4.02 -5.24
C VAL A 42 -13.91 3.90 -6.27
N ALA A 43 -12.65 4.07 -5.87
CA ALA A 43 -11.50 3.98 -6.78
C ALA A 43 -11.38 2.59 -7.41
N VAL A 44 -11.53 1.51 -6.63
CA VAL A 44 -11.51 0.13 -7.12
C VAL A 44 -12.71 -0.15 -8.02
N GLY A 45 -13.89 0.39 -7.71
CA GLY A 45 -15.08 0.29 -8.55
C GLY A 45 -14.89 0.96 -9.92
N ILE A 46 -14.40 2.20 -9.95
CA ILE A 46 -14.10 2.91 -11.19
C ILE A 46 -12.99 2.19 -11.97
N SER A 47 -11.96 1.68 -11.28
CA SER A 47 -10.88 0.91 -11.90
C SER A 47 -11.40 -0.35 -12.60
N ALA A 48 -12.35 -1.06 -11.99
CA ALA A 48 -12.97 -2.24 -12.59
C ALA A 48 -13.73 -1.90 -13.87
N LEU A 49 -14.51 -0.80 -13.86
CA LEU A 49 -15.18 -0.31 -15.06
C LEU A 49 -14.17 0.03 -16.16
N ASN A 50 -13.10 0.74 -15.81
CA ASN A 50 -12.04 1.11 -16.74
C ASN A 50 -11.33 -0.12 -17.34
N ALA A 51 -11.02 -1.12 -16.52
CA ALA A 51 -10.37 -2.36 -16.93
C ALA A 51 -11.23 -3.20 -17.89
N LEU A 52 -12.56 -3.12 -17.79
CA LEU A 52 -13.48 -3.86 -18.65
C LEU A 52 -13.91 -3.10 -19.91
N THR A 53 -13.72 -1.77 -19.94
CA THR A 53 -14.21 -0.92 -21.04
C THR A 53 -13.07 -0.25 -21.80
N LEU A 54 -12.40 0.72 -21.18
CA LEU A 54 -11.37 1.53 -21.83
C LEU A 54 -10.10 0.73 -22.10
N SER A 55 -9.65 -0.12 -21.16
CA SER A 55 -8.41 -0.89 -21.35
C SER A 55 -8.48 -1.81 -22.58
N PRO A 56 -9.54 -2.61 -22.81
CA PRO A 56 -9.66 -3.41 -24.04
C PRO A 56 -9.73 -2.54 -25.31
N ALA A 57 -10.42 -1.40 -25.26
CA ALA A 57 -10.54 -0.49 -26.39
C ALA A 57 -9.17 0.13 -26.76
N LEU A 58 -8.43 0.62 -25.77
CA LEU A 58 -7.09 1.16 -25.98
C LEU A 58 -6.11 0.08 -26.44
N CYS A 59 -6.20 -1.14 -25.90
CA CYS A 59 -5.41 -2.26 -26.38
C CYS A 59 -5.67 -2.53 -27.87
N ALA A 60 -6.93 -2.56 -28.30
CA ALA A 60 -7.27 -2.77 -29.71
C ALA A 60 -6.81 -1.64 -30.63
N LEU A 61 -6.80 -0.39 -30.15
CA LEU A 61 -6.43 0.78 -30.95
C LEU A 61 -4.91 1.02 -31.01
N LEU A 62 -4.18 0.72 -29.94
CA LEU A 62 -2.76 1.09 -29.80
C LEU A 62 -1.79 -0.06 -30.05
N LEU A 63 -2.18 -1.31 -29.77
CA LEU A 63 -1.27 -2.45 -29.96
C LEU A 63 -1.13 -2.78 -31.44
N LYS A 64 0.10 -2.67 -31.93
CA LYS A 64 0.47 -3.18 -33.26
C LYS A 64 0.83 -4.67 -33.17
N PRO A 65 0.50 -5.47 -34.19
CA PRO A 65 0.91 -6.87 -34.25
C PRO A 65 2.42 -7.03 -34.07
N TYR A 66 2.81 -8.02 -33.27
CA TYR A 66 4.21 -8.27 -32.90
C TYR A 66 5.02 -8.95 -34.04
N LEU A 67 4.33 -9.60 -34.98
CA LEU A 67 4.91 -10.29 -36.13
C LEU A 67 4.47 -9.57 -37.41
N ASP A 68 5.43 -9.30 -38.32
CA ASP A 68 5.11 -8.90 -39.70
C ASP A 68 4.42 -10.08 -40.43
N GLU A 69 3.65 -9.82 -41.50
CA GLU A 69 2.90 -10.85 -42.26
C GLU A 69 3.76 -12.04 -42.75
N ASN A 70 5.09 -11.91 -42.75
CA ASN A 70 6.04 -12.94 -43.18
C ASN A 70 6.69 -13.74 -42.02
N GLY A 71 6.28 -13.52 -40.75
CA GLY A 71 6.76 -14.30 -39.61
C GLY A 71 8.20 -13.99 -39.14
N GLU A 72 8.86 -13.00 -39.74
CA GLU A 72 10.25 -12.65 -39.44
C GLU A 72 10.33 -11.56 -38.35
N MET A 73 11.18 -11.76 -37.33
CA MET A 73 11.50 -10.71 -36.36
C MET A 73 12.44 -9.70 -37.01
N LYS A 74 12.06 -8.42 -37.08
CA LYS A 74 12.98 -7.35 -37.49
C LYS A 74 14.25 -7.39 -36.65
N ASP A 75 15.39 -7.62 -37.29
CA ASP A 75 16.69 -7.84 -36.64
C ASP A 75 17.35 -6.51 -36.20
N ASN A 76 16.64 -5.78 -35.34
CA ASN A 76 17.07 -4.49 -34.78
C ASN A 76 17.74 -4.67 -33.42
N PHE A 77 18.47 -3.65 -32.96
CA PHE A 77 19.05 -3.58 -31.60
C PHE A 77 18.02 -3.93 -30.50
N ALA A 78 16.78 -3.46 -30.67
CA ALA A 78 15.67 -3.77 -29.77
C ALA A 78 15.28 -5.27 -29.77
N ALA A 79 15.43 -5.99 -30.88
CA ALA A 79 15.18 -7.43 -30.96
C ALA A 79 16.28 -8.22 -30.24
N ARG A 80 17.54 -7.79 -30.34
CA ARG A 80 18.67 -8.37 -29.59
C ARG A 80 18.50 -8.20 -28.09
N PHE A 81 18.11 -7.00 -27.63
CA PHE A 81 17.79 -6.75 -26.22
C PHE A 81 16.61 -7.63 -25.74
N ARG A 82 15.52 -7.69 -26.51
CA ARG A 82 14.37 -8.56 -26.19
C ARG A 82 14.76 -10.04 -26.10
N LYS A 83 15.60 -10.54 -27.00
CA LYS A 83 16.09 -11.92 -26.98
C LYS A 83 16.95 -12.20 -25.75
N ALA A 84 17.83 -11.27 -25.38
CA ALA A 84 18.61 -11.37 -24.15
C ALA A 84 17.70 -11.39 -22.91
N PHE A 85 16.73 -10.48 -22.83
CA PHE A 85 15.74 -10.44 -21.74
C PHE A 85 14.93 -11.73 -21.65
N ASN A 86 14.39 -12.22 -22.77
CA ASN A 86 13.59 -13.45 -22.80
C ASN A 86 14.40 -14.69 -22.36
N THR A 87 15.69 -14.73 -22.68
CA THR A 87 16.58 -15.82 -22.24
C THR A 87 16.79 -15.78 -20.72
N ILE A 88 17.00 -14.60 -20.15
CA ILE A 88 17.14 -14.43 -18.69
C ILE A 88 15.81 -14.74 -17.99
N PHE A 89 14.71 -14.19 -18.50
CA PHE A 89 13.37 -14.36 -17.95
C PHE A 89 12.94 -15.84 -17.95
N SER A 90 13.16 -16.55 -19.06
CA SER A 90 12.87 -18.00 -19.12
C SER A 90 13.71 -18.82 -18.15
N THR A 91 14.97 -18.44 -17.95
CA THR A 91 15.84 -19.08 -16.94
C THR A 91 15.31 -18.84 -15.52
N LEU A 92 14.86 -17.62 -15.22
CA LEU A 92 14.25 -17.27 -13.92
C LEU A 92 12.94 -18.04 -13.69
N VAL A 93 12.05 -18.10 -14.69
CA VAL A 93 10.81 -18.85 -14.62
C VAL A 93 11.07 -20.34 -14.38
N ASN A 94 12.06 -20.92 -15.08
CA ASN A 94 12.44 -22.31 -14.86
C ASN A 94 12.97 -22.53 -13.44
N LYS A 95 13.84 -21.66 -12.91
CA LYS A 95 14.33 -21.75 -11.52
C LYS A 95 13.18 -21.63 -10.50
N TYR A 96 12.28 -20.68 -10.69
CA TYR A 96 11.09 -20.50 -9.87
C TYR A 96 10.21 -21.76 -9.87
N LYS A 97 9.95 -22.34 -11.05
CA LYS A 97 9.18 -23.60 -11.19
C LYS A 97 9.82 -24.75 -10.42
N HIS A 98 11.14 -24.91 -10.50
CA HIS A 98 11.85 -25.94 -9.73
C HIS A 98 11.72 -25.71 -8.21
N GLY A 99 11.81 -24.46 -7.76
CA GLY A 99 11.56 -24.08 -6.37
C GLY A 99 10.15 -24.47 -5.92
N VAL A 100 9.13 -24.03 -6.65
CA VAL A 100 7.73 -24.37 -6.34
C VAL A 100 7.49 -25.89 -6.34
N MET A 101 8.07 -26.63 -7.30
CA MET A 101 7.97 -28.09 -7.32
C MET A 101 8.59 -28.75 -6.08
N LEU A 102 9.66 -28.20 -5.51
CA LEU A 102 10.25 -28.70 -4.27
C LEU A 102 9.25 -28.59 -3.10
N PHE A 103 8.60 -27.43 -2.95
CA PHE A 103 7.57 -27.21 -1.92
C PHE A 103 6.34 -28.11 -2.11
N ILE A 104 5.91 -28.32 -3.35
CA ILE A 104 4.79 -29.22 -3.67
C ILE A 104 5.14 -30.68 -3.31
N LYS A 105 6.36 -31.13 -3.64
CA LYS A 105 6.82 -32.50 -3.34
C LYS A 105 7.04 -32.71 -1.84
N HIS A 106 7.53 -31.70 -1.13
CA HIS A 106 7.81 -31.76 0.31
C HIS A 106 6.77 -30.97 1.09
N LYS A 107 5.56 -31.52 1.20
CA LYS A 107 4.41 -30.89 1.89
C LYS A 107 4.75 -30.41 3.31
N TRP A 108 5.60 -31.12 4.04
CA TRP A 108 6.02 -30.72 5.39
C TRP A 108 6.80 -29.39 5.37
N LEU A 109 7.62 -29.14 4.35
CA LEU A 109 8.37 -27.89 4.20
C LEU A 109 7.42 -26.72 3.95
N MET A 110 6.40 -26.91 3.10
CA MET A 110 5.33 -25.91 2.90
C MET A 110 4.61 -25.57 4.21
N TRP A 111 4.11 -26.58 4.93
CA TRP A 111 3.40 -26.36 6.20
C TRP A 111 4.29 -25.72 7.27
N SER A 112 5.56 -26.14 7.37
CA SER A 112 6.53 -25.55 8.29
C SER A 112 6.76 -24.07 7.99
N THR A 113 7.04 -23.72 6.72
CA THR A 113 7.23 -22.31 6.34
C THR A 113 5.99 -21.45 6.56
N PHE A 114 4.79 -22.01 6.33
CA PHE A 114 3.52 -21.32 6.59
C PHE A 114 3.32 -21.07 8.09
N ALA A 115 3.56 -22.08 8.94
CA ALA A 115 3.47 -21.95 10.38
C ALA A 115 4.47 -20.93 10.93
N ILE A 116 5.70 -20.94 10.43
CA ILE A 116 6.74 -19.95 10.79
C ILE A 116 6.31 -18.54 10.38
N ALA A 117 5.73 -18.36 9.19
CA ALA A 117 5.25 -17.05 8.74
C ALA A 117 4.12 -16.51 9.62
N ILE A 118 3.17 -17.37 10.04
CA ILE A 118 2.10 -16.99 10.97
C ILE A 118 2.70 -16.63 12.34
N ALA A 119 3.62 -17.45 12.86
CA ALA A 119 4.26 -17.18 14.14
C ALA A 119 5.02 -15.84 14.11
N ALA A 120 5.76 -15.58 13.03
CA ALA A 120 6.47 -14.32 12.82
C ALA A 120 5.49 -13.14 12.76
N LEU A 121 4.37 -13.27 12.04
CA LEU A 121 3.34 -12.23 11.98
C LEU A 121 2.78 -11.90 13.37
N VAL A 122 2.41 -12.91 14.15
CA VAL A 122 1.86 -12.71 15.51
C VAL A 122 2.90 -12.07 16.44
N LEU A 123 4.16 -12.51 16.39
CA LEU A 123 5.23 -11.92 17.19
C LEU A 123 5.47 -10.45 16.84
N LEU A 124 5.54 -10.12 15.54
CA LEU A 124 5.75 -8.76 15.09
C LEU A 124 4.56 -7.85 15.43
N MET A 125 3.34 -8.35 15.26
CA MET A 125 2.12 -7.61 15.60
C MET A 125 2.08 -7.27 17.09
N ASN A 126 2.48 -8.21 17.96
CA ASN A 126 2.52 -7.98 19.41
C ASN A 126 3.67 -7.04 19.85
N SER A 127 4.76 -6.98 19.09
CA SER A 127 5.90 -6.11 19.40
C SER A 127 5.77 -4.69 18.84
N THR A 128 4.86 -4.46 17.89
CA THR A 128 4.72 -3.17 17.20
C THR A 128 3.96 -2.18 18.09
N LYS A 129 4.57 -1.02 18.37
CA LYS A 129 3.92 0.04 19.17
C LYS A 129 2.73 0.61 18.42
N THR A 130 1.60 0.75 19.12
CA THR A 130 0.37 1.32 18.57
C THR A 130 0.36 2.84 18.72
N GLY A 131 -0.06 3.54 17.69
CA GLY A 131 -0.37 4.97 17.71
C GLY A 131 -1.51 5.24 16.72
N LEU A 132 -2.28 6.31 16.94
CA LEU A 132 -3.38 6.67 16.05
C LEU A 132 -2.92 7.53 14.89
N VAL A 133 -2.26 8.64 15.20
CA VAL A 133 -1.69 9.58 14.23
C VAL A 133 -0.30 9.96 14.75
N PRO A 134 0.74 9.98 13.91
CA PRO A 134 2.05 10.46 14.32
C PRO A 134 1.98 11.96 14.61
N ASP A 135 2.73 12.42 15.59
CA ASP A 135 2.89 13.86 15.81
C ASP A 135 3.65 14.46 14.63
N GLU A 136 3.01 15.42 13.96
CA GLU A 136 3.59 16.17 12.85
C GLU A 136 3.94 17.59 13.32
N ASP A 137 5.05 18.13 12.81
CA ASP A 137 5.41 19.52 13.05
C ASP A 137 4.40 20.44 12.33
N GLN A 138 3.55 21.11 13.12
CA GLN A 138 2.56 22.06 12.64
C GLN A 138 3.09 23.50 12.58
N GLY A 139 4.40 23.71 12.79
CA GLY A 139 5.01 25.05 12.84
C GLY A 139 4.55 25.89 14.04
N THR A 140 3.95 25.26 15.05
CA THR A 140 3.49 25.93 16.28
C THR A 140 3.86 25.10 17.50
N ILE A 141 4.14 25.79 18.60
CA ILE A 141 4.37 25.17 19.89
C ILE A 141 3.39 25.75 20.91
N MET A 142 2.74 24.89 21.69
CA MET A 142 1.85 25.31 22.77
C MET A 142 2.55 25.03 24.10
N VAL A 143 2.72 26.08 24.91
CA VAL A 143 3.35 25.96 26.24
C VAL A 143 2.32 26.28 27.30
N ASN A 144 2.08 25.33 28.20
CA ASN A 144 1.21 25.53 29.35
C ASN A 144 2.07 25.85 30.58
N VAL A 145 1.80 26.99 31.23
CA VAL A 145 2.46 27.41 32.47
C VAL A 145 1.43 27.32 33.60
N THR A 146 1.69 26.45 34.57
CA THR A 146 0.85 26.29 35.76
C THR A 146 1.62 26.72 37.01
N THR A 147 1.11 27.73 37.73
CA THR A 147 1.68 28.26 38.99
C THR A 147 0.96 27.69 40.22
N PRO A 148 1.56 27.74 41.42
CA PRO A 148 0.93 27.25 42.64
C PRO A 148 -0.43 27.92 42.95
N PRO A 149 -1.36 27.21 43.61
CA PRO A 149 -2.62 27.79 44.02
C PRO A 149 -2.41 29.01 44.92
N GLY A 150 -3.08 30.12 44.61
CA GLY A 150 -2.95 31.39 45.34
C GLY A 150 -1.85 32.34 44.81
N THR A 151 -1.10 31.95 43.76
CA THR A 151 -0.22 32.87 43.05
C THR A 151 -1.04 33.97 42.34
N SER A 152 -0.58 35.22 42.43
CA SER A 152 -1.23 36.33 41.76
C SER A 152 -1.07 36.23 40.23
N LEU A 153 -1.97 36.87 39.49
CA LEU A 153 -1.87 36.97 38.04
C LEU A 153 -0.56 37.64 37.61
N GLU A 154 -0.10 38.62 38.39
CA GLU A 154 1.13 39.39 38.13
C GLU A 154 2.39 38.51 38.20
N GLU A 155 2.50 37.65 39.22
CA GLU A 155 3.62 36.70 39.32
C GLU A 155 3.58 35.64 38.21
N THR A 156 2.38 35.20 37.81
CA THR A 156 2.22 34.27 36.69
C THR A 156 2.64 34.89 35.36
N ASN A 157 2.35 36.19 35.14
CA ASN A 157 2.77 36.91 33.95
C ASN A 157 4.30 37.05 33.86
N LYS A 158 5.00 37.31 34.97
CA LYS A 158 6.47 37.37 34.98
C LYS A 158 7.11 36.06 34.50
N VAL A 159 6.53 34.92 34.91
CA VAL A 159 6.99 33.60 34.48
C VAL A 159 6.70 33.37 32.99
N LEU A 160 5.50 33.73 32.53
CA LEU A 160 5.14 33.64 31.10
C LEU A 160 6.06 34.48 30.22
N GLU A 161 6.40 35.71 30.62
CA GLU A 161 7.30 36.59 29.87
C GLU A 161 8.73 36.01 29.80
N THR A 162 9.19 35.41 30.91
CA THR A 162 10.48 34.70 30.93
C THR A 162 10.51 33.51 29.96
N VAL A 163 9.41 32.75 29.87
CA VAL A 163 9.27 31.62 28.94
C VAL A 163 9.21 32.12 27.49
N ALA A 164 8.44 33.17 27.22
CA ALA A 164 8.32 33.77 25.89
C ALA A 164 9.66 34.29 25.35
N SER A 165 10.43 34.99 26.19
CA SER A 165 11.77 35.47 25.82
C SER A 165 12.70 34.33 25.44
N ARG A 166 12.73 33.24 26.22
CA ARG A 166 13.59 32.09 25.95
C ARG A 166 13.22 31.36 24.66
N ILE A 167 11.94 31.35 24.29
CA ILE A 167 11.47 30.74 23.04
C ILE A 167 11.85 31.63 21.84
N ALA A 168 11.73 32.95 21.98
CA ALA A 168 12.10 33.89 20.93
C ALA A 168 13.60 33.88 20.60
N ASP A 169 14.45 33.49 21.56
CA ASP A 169 15.89 33.34 21.38
C ASP A 169 16.29 32.05 20.62
N ILE A 170 15.34 31.12 20.36
CA ILE A 170 15.59 29.89 19.60
C ILE A 170 15.44 30.20 18.09
N PRO A 171 16.49 29.99 17.27
CA PRO A 171 16.50 30.33 15.84
C PRO A 171 15.59 29.44 14.98
#